data_AF-A0A3D4QWF3-F1
#
_entry.id   AF-A0A3D4QWF3-F1
#
_cell.length_a   1.000
_cell.length_b   1.000
_cell.length_c   1.000
_cell.angle_alpha   90.00
_cell.angle_beta   90.00
_cell.angle_gamma   90.00
#
_symmetry.space_group_name_H-M   'P 1'
#
loop_
_entity.id
_entity.type
_entity.pdbx_description
1 polymer ?
#
loop_
_entity_poly.entity_id
_entity_poly.type
_entity_poly.pdbx_seq_one_letter_code
_entity_poly.pdbx_strand_id
1 'polypeptide(L)'
;IEDYNLQKDDLLILINAYGINSALIDAALEAKRRGAKIIAVTSVEHASNTPPDHPARHPSKKNLFELADLVLDSKVVVGDAVVEIEGLNQRVAAMSTFANAFLLNSLVAETVKALVEEGIVPPIWMSGNETGGDEANEKLYDRFIGRIKKL
;
A
#
# COMPACT_ATOMS: atom_id res chain seq x y z
N ILE A 1 -3.12 9.19 -10.18
CA ILE A 1 -2.58 8.57 -11.41
C ILE A 1 -2.09 9.64 -12.38
N GLU A 2 -2.97 10.50 -12.87
CA GLU A 2 -2.62 11.59 -13.80
C GLU A 2 -1.70 12.63 -13.18
N ASP A 3 -1.95 13.03 -11.92
CA ASP A 3 -1.12 14.00 -11.22
C ASP A 3 0.36 13.65 -11.20
N TYR A 4 0.68 12.38 -10.99
CA TYR A 4 2.05 11.88 -10.94
C TYR A 4 2.55 11.41 -12.31
N ASN A 5 1.76 11.66 -13.37
CA ASN A 5 2.04 11.27 -14.75
C ASN A 5 2.51 9.81 -14.84
N LEU A 6 1.77 8.87 -14.24
CA LEU A 6 2.13 7.44 -14.23
C LEU A 6 2.40 6.95 -15.66
N GLN A 7 3.57 6.36 -15.88
CA GLN A 7 4.05 5.85 -17.17
C GLN A 7 4.08 4.32 -17.20
N LYS A 8 4.36 3.78 -18.39
CA LYS A 8 4.70 2.37 -18.57
C LYS A 8 5.96 2.04 -17.75
N ASP A 9 5.99 0.84 -17.18
CA ASP A 9 7.10 0.30 -16.38
C ASP A 9 7.35 1.03 -15.04
N ASP A 10 6.57 2.06 -14.71
CA ASP A 10 6.48 2.59 -13.34
C ASP A 10 5.87 1.54 -12.41
N LEU A 11 6.20 1.65 -11.12
CA LEU A 11 5.60 0.84 -10.05
C LEU A 11 4.57 1.66 -9.26
N LEU A 12 3.36 1.13 -9.15
CA LEU A 12 2.29 1.66 -8.31
C LEU A 12 1.97 0.69 -7.17
N ILE A 13 2.10 1.16 -5.93
CA ILE A 13 1.69 0.42 -4.74
C ILE A 13 0.29 0.91 -4.33
N LEU A 14 -0.69 0.01 -4.34
CA LEU A 14 -2.08 0.29 -3.96
C LEU A 14 -2.40 -0.38 -2.62
N ILE A 15 -2.82 0.42 -1.63
CA ILE A 15 -3.06 -0.05 -0.26
C ILE A 15 -4.56 0.10 0.05
N ASN A 16 -5.25 -1.02 0.25
CA ASN A 16 -6.62 -1.04 0.76
C ASN A 16 -6.82 -2.30 1.59
N ALA A 17 -7.20 -2.14 2.86
CA ALA A 17 -7.43 -3.27 3.75
C ALA A 17 -8.42 -4.32 3.19
N TYR A 18 -9.43 -3.88 2.43
CA TYR A 18 -10.59 -4.68 2.07
C TYR A 18 -10.58 -5.15 0.61
N GLY A 19 -9.89 -4.43 -0.27
CA GLY A 19 -9.65 -4.80 -1.66
C GLY A 19 -10.84 -4.66 -2.60
N ILE A 20 -11.91 -3.93 -2.21
CA ILE A 20 -13.18 -3.89 -2.97
C ILE A 20 -13.62 -2.49 -3.43
N ASN A 21 -13.02 -1.41 -2.91
CA ASN A 21 -13.54 -0.06 -3.09
C ASN A 21 -13.20 0.53 -4.47
N SER A 22 -14.17 1.26 -5.05
CA SER A 22 -14.10 1.77 -6.42
C SER A 22 -12.83 2.55 -6.74
N ALA A 23 -12.46 3.53 -5.92
CA ALA A 23 -11.32 4.42 -6.22
C ALA A 23 -10.01 3.65 -6.45
N LEU A 24 -9.76 2.58 -5.69
CA LEU A 24 -8.54 1.78 -5.86
C LEU A 24 -8.65 0.77 -7.00
N ILE A 25 -9.85 0.25 -7.27
CA ILE A 25 -10.10 -0.59 -8.44
C ILE A 25 -9.92 0.23 -9.74
N ASP A 26 -10.45 1.44 -9.81
CA ASP A 26 -10.28 2.35 -10.94
C ASP A 26 -8.81 2.72 -11.15
N ALA A 27 -8.09 3.02 -10.06
CA ALA A 27 -6.66 3.29 -10.11
C ALA A 27 -5.85 2.09 -10.64
N ALA A 28 -6.18 0.88 -10.20
CA ALA A 28 -5.55 -0.35 -10.67
C ALA A 28 -5.84 -0.59 -12.16
N LEU A 29 -7.09 -0.45 -12.60
CA LEU A 29 -7.48 -0.61 -14.00
C LEU A 29 -6.73 0.38 -14.90
N GLU A 30 -6.65 1.65 -14.49
CA GLU A 30 -5.93 2.68 -15.22
C GLU A 30 -4.42 2.41 -15.24
N ALA A 31 -3.82 1.99 -14.13
CA ALA A 31 -2.41 1.62 -14.07
C ALA A 31 -2.09 0.48 -15.05
N LYS A 32 -2.94 -0.56 -15.11
CA LYS A 32 -2.80 -1.64 -16.10
C LYS A 32 -2.92 -1.12 -17.53
N ARG A 33 -3.88 -0.22 -17.80
CA ARG A 33 -4.04 0.39 -19.13
C ARG A 33 -2.78 1.14 -19.58
N ARG A 34 -2.05 1.74 -18.64
CA ARG A 34 -0.78 2.45 -18.90
C ARG A 34 0.45 1.53 -18.95
N GLY A 35 0.31 0.25 -18.60
CA GLY A 35 1.42 -0.69 -18.55
C GLY A 35 2.34 -0.49 -17.34
N ALA A 36 1.84 0.13 -16.26
CA ALA A 36 2.54 0.19 -14.98
C ALA A 36 2.44 -1.16 -14.25
N LYS A 37 3.43 -1.46 -13.41
CA LYS A 37 3.42 -2.59 -12.47
C LYS A 37 2.63 -2.24 -11.22
N ILE A 38 1.91 -3.21 -10.67
CA ILE A 38 1.04 -3.01 -9.51
C ILE A 38 1.43 -3.99 -8.40
N ILE A 39 1.76 -3.44 -7.23
CA ILE A 39 1.76 -4.18 -5.96
C ILE A 39 0.50 -3.79 -5.20
N ALA A 40 -0.30 -4.78 -4.78
CA ALA A 40 -1.42 -4.56 -3.89
C ALA A 40 -1.06 -4.95 -2.46
N VAL A 41 -1.38 -4.08 -1.50
CA VAL A 41 -1.38 -4.39 -0.06
C VAL A 41 -2.84 -4.43 0.38
N THR A 42 -3.35 -5.64 0.58
CA THR A 42 -4.79 -5.87 0.77
C THR A 42 -5.05 -7.21 1.43
N SER A 43 -6.26 -7.45 1.94
CA SER A 43 -6.65 -8.78 2.39
C SER A 43 -7.39 -9.54 1.30
N VAL A 44 -6.83 -10.69 0.92
CA VAL A 44 -7.49 -11.61 -0.03
C VAL A 44 -8.75 -12.20 0.61
N GLU A 45 -8.69 -12.53 1.90
CA GLU A 45 -9.81 -13.12 2.63
C GLU A 45 -10.99 -12.14 2.76
N HIS A 46 -10.72 -10.89 3.12
CA HIS A 46 -11.77 -9.87 3.23
C HIS A 46 -12.46 -9.65 1.88
N ALA A 47 -11.66 -9.47 0.83
CA ALA A 47 -12.15 -9.27 -0.52
C ALA A 47 -12.92 -10.48 -1.05
N SER A 48 -12.52 -11.70 -0.71
CA SER A 48 -13.19 -12.93 -1.18
C SER A 48 -14.50 -13.20 -0.44
N ASN A 49 -14.59 -12.85 0.85
CA ASN A 49 -15.75 -13.15 1.69
C ASN A 49 -16.76 -12.01 1.81
N THR A 50 -16.47 -10.82 1.29
CA THR A 50 -17.47 -9.75 1.23
C THR A 50 -18.56 -10.11 0.20
N PRO A 51 -19.86 -9.94 0.48
CA PRO A 51 -20.92 -10.29 -0.49
C PRO A 51 -20.78 -9.56 -1.84
N PRO A 52 -21.04 -10.19 -3.00
CA PRO A 52 -20.94 -9.56 -4.32
C PRO A 52 -21.83 -8.34 -4.51
N ASP A 53 -22.96 -8.29 -3.81
CA ASP A 53 -23.95 -7.19 -3.82
C ASP A 53 -23.64 -6.10 -2.78
N HIS A 54 -22.58 -6.25 -1.98
CA HIS A 54 -22.21 -5.26 -0.98
C HIS A 54 -21.99 -3.87 -1.64
N PRO A 55 -22.60 -2.79 -1.10
CA PRO A 55 -22.65 -1.48 -1.77
C PRO A 55 -21.27 -0.83 -1.93
N ALA A 56 -20.31 -1.19 -1.09
CA ALA A 56 -18.93 -0.68 -1.18
C ALA A 56 -18.10 -1.32 -2.31
N ARG A 57 -18.60 -2.37 -2.98
CA ARG A 57 -17.90 -3.03 -4.08
C ARG A 57 -17.96 -2.20 -5.34
N HIS A 58 -16.83 -2.13 -6.03
CA HIS A 58 -16.76 -1.56 -7.38
C HIS A 58 -17.77 -2.27 -8.33
N PRO A 59 -18.45 -1.54 -9.24
CA PRO A 59 -19.44 -2.12 -10.15
C PRO A 59 -18.94 -3.29 -11.01
N SER A 60 -17.65 -3.33 -11.35
CA SER A 60 -17.05 -4.46 -12.10
C SER A 60 -16.96 -5.76 -11.29
N LYS A 61 -17.20 -5.71 -9.97
CA LYS A 61 -17.07 -6.81 -9.02
C LYS A 61 -15.67 -7.42 -8.89
N LYS A 62 -14.67 -6.80 -9.53
CA LYS A 62 -13.26 -7.17 -9.40
C LYS A 62 -12.74 -6.83 -8.00
N ASN A 63 -11.80 -7.64 -7.54
CA ASN A 63 -11.03 -7.39 -6.32
C ASN A 63 -9.64 -6.86 -6.66
N LEU A 64 -9.05 -6.06 -5.77
CA LEU A 64 -7.75 -5.43 -6.00
C LEU A 64 -6.65 -6.48 -6.22
N PHE A 65 -6.67 -7.58 -5.46
CA PHE A 65 -5.69 -8.66 -5.58
C PHE A 65 -5.73 -9.36 -6.95
N GLU A 66 -6.86 -9.32 -7.66
CA GLU A 66 -7.00 -9.90 -9.02
C GLU A 66 -6.39 -8.99 -10.09
N LEU A 67 -6.18 -7.72 -9.77
CA LEU A 67 -5.66 -6.72 -10.69
C LEU A 67 -4.15 -6.53 -10.56
N ALA A 68 -3.58 -6.82 -9.40
CA ALA A 68 -2.17 -6.63 -9.10
C ALA A 68 -1.25 -7.66 -9.78
N ASP A 69 0.00 -7.28 -10.03
CA ASP A 69 1.06 -8.21 -10.44
C ASP A 69 1.64 -8.98 -9.24
N LEU A 70 1.65 -8.35 -8.06
CA LEU A 70 2.08 -8.95 -6.79
C LEU A 70 1.16 -8.50 -5.66
N VAL A 71 0.87 -9.43 -4.73
CA VAL A 71 -0.02 -9.19 -3.59
C VAL A 71 0.72 -9.41 -2.29
N LEU A 72 0.71 -8.38 -1.44
CA LEU A 72 1.05 -8.48 -0.02
C LEU A 72 -0.26 -8.65 0.75
N ASP A 73 -0.55 -9.88 1.14
CA ASP A 73 -1.80 -10.27 1.79
C ASP A 73 -1.79 -9.94 3.30
N SER A 74 -2.60 -8.96 3.70
CA SER A 74 -2.66 -8.47 5.08
C SER A 74 -3.47 -9.34 6.04
N LYS A 75 -4.14 -10.38 5.54
CA LYS A 75 -4.89 -11.37 6.36
C LYS A 75 -5.96 -10.75 7.27
N VAL A 76 -6.41 -9.52 6.96
CA VAL A 76 -7.51 -8.87 7.69
C VAL A 76 -8.81 -9.61 7.36
N VAL A 77 -9.57 -10.00 8.36
CA VAL A 77 -10.87 -10.67 8.16
C VAL A 77 -11.98 -9.67 7.85
N VAL A 78 -13.13 -10.15 7.39
CA VAL A 78 -14.34 -9.32 7.23
C VAL A 78 -14.69 -8.67 8.56
N GLY A 79 -14.94 -7.35 8.54
CA GLY A 79 -15.22 -6.54 9.72
C GLY A 79 -14.00 -5.85 10.35
N ASP A 80 -12.76 -6.31 10.09
CA ASP A 80 -11.52 -5.69 10.59
C ASP A 80 -11.58 -5.35 12.09
N ALA A 81 -11.85 -6.37 12.90
CA ALA A 81 -11.90 -6.27 14.34
C ALA A 81 -11.63 -7.64 14.95
N VAL A 82 -10.71 -7.72 15.92
CA VAL A 82 -10.16 -9.00 16.40
C VAL A 82 -10.40 -9.28 17.89
N VAL A 83 -10.87 -8.29 18.66
CA VAL A 83 -11.10 -8.45 20.11
C VAL A 83 -12.60 -8.57 20.40
N GLU A 84 -12.97 -9.62 21.13
CA GLU A 84 -14.31 -9.84 21.69
C GLU A 84 -14.41 -9.25 23.09
N ILE A 85 -15.54 -8.64 23.42
CA ILE A 85 -15.85 -8.13 24.76
C ILE A 85 -17.13 -8.80 25.23
N GLU A 86 -17.09 -9.44 26.41
CA GLU A 86 -18.25 -10.13 26.97
C GLU A 86 -19.46 -9.17 27.11
N GLY A 87 -20.62 -9.62 26.64
CA GLY A 87 -21.84 -8.81 26.61
C GLY A 87 -21.97 -7.84 25.43
N LEU A 88 -20.99 -7.77 24.51
CA LEU A 88 -21.03 -6.95 23.30
C LEU A 88 -20.94 -7.81 22.03
N ASN A 89 -21.94 -7.70 21.15
CA ASN A 89 -21.95 -8.45 19.88
C ASN A 89 -20.88 -7.98 18.88
N GLN A 90 -20.48 -6.71 18.95
CA GLN A 90 -19.54 -6.10 18.01
C GLN A 90 -18.10 -6.30 18.49
N ARG A 91 -17.26 -6.92 17.65
CA ARG A 91 -15.81 -6.97 17.88
C ARG A 91 -15.18 -5.59 17.72
N VAL A 92 -14.09 -5.35 18.45
CA VAL A 92 -13.30 -4.11 18.43
C VAL A 92 -11.82 -4.40 18.10
N ALA A 93 -10.98 -3.35 18.16
CA ALA A 93 -9.56 -3.38 17.83
C ALA A 93 -9.29 -3.75 16.37
N ALA A 94 -9.46 -2.77 15.49
CA ALA A 94 -9.12 -2.90 14.09
C ALA A 94 -7.62 -3.09 13.88
N MET A 95 -7.26 -3.99 12.97
CA MET A 95 -5.87 -4.43 12.78
C MET A 95 -5.30 -4.01 11.43
N SER A 96 -6.15 -3.62 10.47
CA SER A 96 -5.70 -3.35 9.10
C SER A 96 -4.60 -2.29 8.98
N THR A 97 -4.66 -1.22 9.76
CA THR A 97 -3.60 -0.19 9.79
C THR A 97 -2.26 -0.79 10.19
N PHE A 98 -2.23 -1.59 11.27
CA PHE A 98 -1.01 -2.24 11.75
C PHE A 98 -0.50 -3.27 10.77
N ALA A 99 -1.38 -4.13 10.25
CA ALA A 99 -1.01 -5.17 9.30
C ALA A 99 -0.46 -4.58 7.99
N ASN A 100 -1.14 -3.60 7.41
CA ASN A 100 -0.69 -2.95 6.17
C ASN A 100 0.61 -2.16 6.39
N ALA A 101 0.73 -1.42 7.50
CA ALA A 101 1.96 -0.69 7.83
C ALA A 101 3.14 -1.64 8.06
N PHE A 102 2.93 -2.77 8.74
CA PHE A 102 3.94 -3.80 8.92
C PHE A 102 4.41 -4.35 7.57
N LEU A 103 3.48 -4.77 6.72
CA LEU A 103 3.81 -5.29 5.38
C LEU A 103 4.59 -4.27 4.53
N LEU A 104 4.20 -3.00 4.55
CA LEU A 104 4.91 -1.96 3.81
C LEU A 104 6.33 -1.74 4.34
N ASN A 105 6.51 -1.71 5.67
CA ASN A 105 7.85 -1.56 6.25
C ASN A 105 8.72 -2.79 5.98
N SER A 106 8.16 -4.01 6.03
CA SER A 106 8.87 -5.23 5.63
C SER A 106 9.29 -5.19 4.17
N LEU A 107 8.41 -4.76 3.26
CA LEU A 107 8.73 -4.57 1.83
C LEU A 107 9.89 -3.59 1.65
N VAL A 108 9.85 -2.44 2.33
CA VAL A 108 10.91 -1.43 2.26
C VAL A 108 12.24 -2.00 2.76
N ALA A 109 12.24 -2.70 3.89
CA ALA A 109 13.45 -3.30 4.46
C ALA A 109 14.08 -4.34 3.51
N GLU A 110 13.28 -5.25 2.95
CA GLU A 110 13.77 -6.24 1.97
C GLU A 110 14.25 -5.58 0.67
N THR A 111 13.57 -4.51 0.22
CA THR A 111 14.00 -3.75 -0.95
C THR A 111 15.37 -3.10 -0.73
N VAL A 112 15.56 -2.45 0.43
CA VAL A 112 16.85 -1.83 0.78
C VAL A 112 17.95 -2.87 0.88
N LYS A 113 17.67 -4.02 1.52
CA LYS A 113 18.61 -5.13 1.62
C LYS A 113 19.03 -5.64 0.23
N ALA A 114 18.09 -5.90 -0.66
CA ALA A 114 18.38 -6.35 -2.03
C ALA A 114 19.26 -5.34 -2.80
N LEU A 115 18.96 -4.03 -2.68
CA LEU A 115 19.79 -2.99 -3.30
C LEU A 115 21.22 -2.97 -2.75
N VAL A 116 21.38 -3.12 -1.44
CA VAL A 116 22.71 -3.17 -0.81
C VAL A 116 23.50 -4.42 -1.22
N GLU A 117 22.83 -5.57 -1.36
CA GLU A 117 23.45 -6.80 -1.89
C GLU A 117 23.94 -6.61 -3.35
N GLU A 118 23.31 -5.73 -4.12
CA GLU A 118 23.76 -5.31 -5.46
C GLU A 118 24.82 -4.19 -5.44
N GLY A 119 25.26 -3.74 -4.27
CA GLY A 119 26.23 -2.66 -4.11
C GLY A 119 25.65 -1.24 -4.28
N ILE A 120 24.32 -1.11 -4.28
CA ILE A 120 23.61 0.17 -4.38
C ILE A 120 23.35 0.69 -2.97
N VAL A 121 23.70 1.96 -2.72
CA VAL A 121 23.33 2.68 -1.49
C VAL A 121 22.08 3.53 -1.78
N PRO A 122 20.88 3.11 -1.36
CA PRO A 122 19.66 3.85 -1.64
C PRO A 122 19.58 5.14 -0.80
N PRO A 123 18.89 6.20 -1.30
CA PRO A 123 18.60 7.39 -0.51
C PRO A 123 17.56 7.06 0.57
N ILE A 124 17.93 7.22 1.84
CA ILE A 124 17.06 6.95 3.00
C ILE A 124 17.04 8.20 3.87
N TRP A 125 15.84 8.65 4.24
CA TRP A 125 15.65 9.77 5.16
C TRP A 125 16.11 9.39 6.56
N MET A 126 16.91 10.25 7.18
CA MET A 126 17.28 10.16 8.58
C MET A 126 16.19 10.80 9.44
N SER A 127 16.02 10.34 10.67
CA SER A 127 15.12 11.00 11.61
C SER A 127 15.67 12.40 11.93
N GLY A 128 14.84 13.44 11.82
CA GLY A 128 15.24 14.79 12.26
C GLY A 128 15.52 14.89 13.77
N ASN A 129 15.08 13.89 14.55
CA ASN A 129 15.44 13.78 15.98
C ASN A 129 16.81 13.14 16.22
N GLU A 130 17.50 12.70 15.16
CA GLU A 130 18.87 12.18 15.22
C GLU A 130 19.87 13.32 14.97
N THR A 131 20.98 13.32 15.70
CA THR A 131 22.05 14.30 15.50
C THR A 131 22.60 14.22 14.07
N GLY A 132 22.51 15.30 13.32
CA GLY A 132 22.92 15.33 11.91
C GLY A 132 21.82 14.95 10.91
N GLY A 133 20.60 14.69 11.38
CA GLY A 133 19.49 14.22 10.55
C GLY A 133 19.04 15.24 9.50
N ASP A 134 18.91 16.51 9.89
CA ASP A 134 18.51 17.57 8.96
C ASP A 134 19.56 17.80 7.87
N GLU A 135 20.85 17.82 8.23
CA GLU A 135 21.96 17.98 7.28
C GLU A 135 22.08 16.78 6.33
N ALA A 136 21.82 15.57 6.82
CA ALA A 136 21.78 14.36 5.98
C ALA A 136 20.62 14.41 4.96
N ASN A 137 19.49 14.98 5.38
CA ASN A 137 18.25 15.04 4.61
C ASN A 137 18.19 16.18 3.59
N GLU A 138 18.91 17.29 3.80
CA GLU A 138 18.93 18.44 2.89
C GLU A 138 19.28 18.02 1.44
N LYS A 139 20.27 17.15 1.29
CA LYS A 139 20.68 16.60 -0.02
C LYS A 139 19.57 15.76 -0.68
N LEU A 140 18.74 15.09 0.11
CA LEU A 140 17.61 14.31 -0.39
C LEU A 140 16.45 15.23 -0.79
N TYR A 141 16.22 16.29 0.00
CA TYR A 141 15.22 17.30 -0.31
C TYR A 141 15.46 17.91 -1.69
N ASP A 142 16.66 18.45 -1.92
CA ASP A 142 17.05 19.05 -3.21
C ASP A 142 16.90 18.08 -4.38
N ARG A 143 17.22 16.80 -4.15
CA ARG A 143 17.11 15.75 -5.16
C ARG A 143 15.64 15.45 -5.53
N PHE A 144 14.70 15.60 -4.61
CA PHE A 144 13.34 15.08 -4.77
C PHE A 144 12.20 16.12 -4.81
N ILE A 145 12.44 17.38 -4.43
CA ILE A 145 11.38 18.42 -4.34
C ILE A 145 10.60 18.66 -5.65
N GLY A 146 11.21 18.42 -6.81
CA GLY A 146 10.54 18.49 -8.13
C GLY A 146 9.81 17.20 -8.55
N ARG A 147 10.08 16.07 -7.88
CA ARG A 147 9.52 14.75 -8.21
C ARG A 147 8.43 14.31 -7.24
N ILE A 148 8.54 14.68 -5.97
CA ILE A 148 7.59 14.37 -4.91
C ILE A 148 6.79 15.65 -4.60
N LYS A 149 5.55 15.71 -5.07
CA LYS A 149 4.71 16.94 -5.01
C LYS A 149 4.45 17.52 -3.61
N LYS A 150 4.58 16.72 -2.55
CA LYS A 150 4.29 17.10 -1.16
C LYS A 150 5.48 16.81 -0.24
N LEU A 151 6.69 16.99 -0.78
CA LEU A 151 7.93 16.82 -0.03
C LEU A 151 8.15 17.98 0.93
#